data_AF-A0A955DB08-F1
#
_entry.id   AF-A0A955DB08-F1
#
_cell.length_a   1.000
_cell.length_b   1.000
_cell.length_c   1.000
_cell.angle_alpha   90.00
_cell.angle_beta   90.00
_cell.angle_gamma   90.00
#
_symmetry.space_group_name_H-M   'P 1'
#
loop_
_entity.id
_entity.type
_entity.pdbx_description
1 polymer ?
#
loop_
_entity_poly.entity_id
_entity_poly.type
_entity_poly.pdbx_seq_one_letter_code
_entity_poly.pdbx_strand_id
1 'polypeptide(L)'
;MRTVQCSDETTGVPRRALCRAAPLGAALALVCAGAHAQPQYDIVDMGLVNMGDTNAQGLGISPGGVGVGRSLATGSQAFSWTASGGIVGLDLLPGRAYQVANGASDTGLCVGVASTTFFGSSPLPVLWTNGAASALALSAGQTLGRAYDVNDSGLVVGSQNGGSSERAAVWIGGVPTPILATPANGAIMTTAFRCNNAGLVVGNGFDPANLGRNVGLLHDTNTNTSVEVPPLAGHNGTIAFDISENGFVVGPSTFNQTDARPFRWDQVNPPIEIPLPTGASTASARGVNSDGWVVGIGSGLFAVPFLFDGTQTYVLQDLIPPGTGWDISMNTSSSALGISEDGTIVGAGLLGGQVRAYAMILRTTCEPDLTTGAIAGQAGYGVPNGTLNNDDFFYYLAEFAAGNVAVCDLTTGAIAGQPGYGV
;
A
#
# COMPACT_ATOMS: atom_id res chain seq x y z
N MET A 1 29.28 -14.73 62.71
CA MET A 1 30.73 -14.74 63.03
C MET A 1 31.11 -16.19 63.28
N ARG A 2 32.09 -16.70 62.52
CA ARG A 2 32.66 -18.08 62.51
C ARG A 2 31.72 -19.16 61.92
N THR A 3 31.84 -19.53 60.63
CA THR A 3 32.96 -20.16 59.89
C THR A 3 33.27 -21.57 60.39
N VAL A 4 33.15 -22.57 59.52
CA VAL A 4 34.25 -23.43 58.99
C VAL A 4 33.69 -24.78 58.51
N GLN A 5 34.18 -25.15 57.33
CA GLN A 5 33.97 -26.38 56.55
C GLN A 5 34.75 -27.60 57.07
N CYS A 6 34.53 -28.72 56.37
CA CYS A 6 35.35 -29.94 56.21
C CYS A 6 35.13 -30.99 57.32
N SER A 7 35.01 -32.28 57.03
CA SER A 7 35.69 -33.09 56.01
C SER A 7 34.93 -34.40 55.70
N ASP A 8 35.26 -34.97 54.54
CA ASP A 8 35.02 -36.35 54.10
C ASP A 8 35.36 -37.41 55.17
N GLU A 9 34.54 -38.46 55.25
CA GLU A 9 35.02 -39.85 55.28
C GLU A 9 33.86 -40.84 55.10
N THR A 10 34.05 -41.73 54.13
CA THR A 10 33.16 -42.84 53.73
C THR A 10 33.18 -43.99 54.74
N THR A 11 32.02 -44.52 55.15
CA THR A 11 31.77 -45.97 55.30
C THR A 11 30.28 -46.28 55.61
N GLY A 12 29.72 -47.25 54.89
CA GLY A 12 28.87 -48.32 55.45
C GLY A 12 27.49 -47.98 56.02
N VAL A 13 26.46 -48.04 55.16
CA VAL A 13 25.02 -47.96 55.44
C VAL A 13 24.50 -49.12 56.34
N PRO A 14 23.46 -48.90 57.16
CA PRO A 14 22.25 -49.72 57.00
C PRO A 14 20.90 -48.97 57.08
N ARG A 15 20.17 -49.08 55.96
CA ARG A 15 18.74 -49.39 55.77
C ARG A 15 17.62 -48.62 56.51
N ARG A 16 16.86 -47.94 55.63
CA ARG A 16 15.39 -47.91 55.46
C ARG A 16 14.55 -46.94 56.31
N ALA A 17 14.05 -45.89 55.64
CA ALA A 17 12.62 -45.62 55.56
C ALA A 17 12.30 -44.82 54.28
N LEU A 18 11.30 -45.29 53.54
CA LEU A 18 10.81 -44.70 52.30
C LEU A 18 10.12 -43.35 52.56
N CYS A 19 10.37 -42.35 51.72
CA CYS A 19 9.38 -41.36 51.32
C CYS A 19 9.37 -41.26 49.79
N ARG A 20 8.17 -41.45 49.22
CA ARG A 20 7.90 -41.44 47.78
C ARG A 20 8.08 -40.02 47.24
N ALA A 21 8.96 -39.85 46.25
CA ALA A 21 8.93 -38.68 45.36
C ALA A 21 8.05 -39.02 44.14
N ALA A 22 7.02 -38.22 43.91
CA ALA A 22 6.27 -38.22 42.65
C ALA A 22 7.11 -37.52 41.57
N PRO A 23 7.20 -38.04 40.32
CA PRO A 23 7.81 -37.27 39.25
C PRO A 23 6.84 -36.17 38.80
N LEU A 24 7.29 -34.91 38.86
CA LEU A 24 6.69 -33.81 38.11
C LEU A 24 6.77 -34.15 36.62
N GLY A 25 5.62 -34.37 35.99
CA GLY A 25 5.51 -34.38 34.53
C GLY A 25 5.68 -32.95 34.01
N ALA A 26 6.78 -32.68 33.32
CA ALA A 26 6.94 -31.46 32.55
C ALA A 26 5.95 -31.49 31.37
N ALA A 27 4.88 -30.70 31.45
CA ALA A 27 4.00 -30.45 30.31
C ALA A 27 4.80 -29.62 29.28
N LEU A 28 5.18 -30.26 28.19
CA LEU A 28 5.77 -29.60 27.04
C LEU A 28 4.66 -28.75 26.40
N ALA A 29 4.65 -27.45 26.66
CA ALA A 29 3.81 -26.52 25.92
C ALA A 29 4.36 -26.44 24.49
N LEU A 30 3.75 -27.18 23.56
CA LEU A 30 3.91 -26.91 22.13
C LEU A 30 3.29 -25.53 21.88
N VAL A 31 4.15 -24.52 21.74
CA VAL A 31 3.75 -23.28 21.09
C VAL A 31 3.66 -23.60 19.60
N CYS A 32 2.45 -23.85 19.11
CA CYS A 32 2.19 -23.82 17.68
C CYS A 32 2.41 -22.38 17.23
N ALA A 33 3.58 -22.08 16.67
CA ALA A 33 3.74 -20.89 15.83
C ALA A 33 2.71 -21.03 14.70
N GLY A 34 1.67 -20.20 14.70
CA GLY A 34 0.70 -20.16 13.61
C GLY A 34 1.45 -19.91 12.31
N ALA A 35 1.22 -20.75 11.30
CA ALA A 35 1.78 -20.51 9.98
C ALA A 35 1.32 -19.12 9.50
N HIS A 36 2.26 -18.27 9.06
CA HIS A 36 1.91 -16.99 8.45
C HIS A 36 1.10 -17.26 7.18
N ALA A 37 -0.20 -16.97 7.21
CA ALA A 37 -1.07 -17.23 6.07
C ALA A 37 -0.74 -16.21 4.97
N GLN A 38 -0.46 -16.72 3.76
CA GLN A 38 -0.22 -15.89 2.60
C GLN A 38 -1.46 -15.01 2.32
N PRO A 39 -1.31 -13.69 2.11
CA PRO A 39 -2.40 -12.81 1.70
C PRO A 39 -3.10 -13.32 0.44
N GLN A 40 -4.41 -13.12 0.35
CA GLN A 40 -5.21 -13.49 -0.83
C GLN A 40 -5.95 -12.26 -1.33
N TYR A 41 -6.06 -12.12 -2.65
CA TYR A 41 -6.63 -10.94 -3.28
C TYR A 41 -7.65 -11.31 -4.34
N ASP A 42 -8.70 -10.49 -4.47
CA ASP A 42 -9.49 -10.41 -5.70
C ASP A 42 -8.89 -9.35 -6.61
N ILE A 43 -8.91 -9.58 -7.92
CA ILE A 43 -8.42 -8.62 -8.90
C ILE A 43 -9.58 -8.05 -9.72
N VAL A 44 -9.66 -6.73 -9.75
CA VAL A 44 -10.70 -5.97 -10.43
C VAL A 44 -10.07 -5.16 -11.56
N ASP A 45 -10.63 -5.28 -12.76
CA ASP A 45 -10.34 -4.35 -13.86
C ASP A 45 -10.98 -3.00 -13.52
N MET A 46 -10.15 -1.96 -13.38
CA MET A 46 -10.67 -0.61 -13.12
C MET A 46 -11.48 -0.10 -14.31
N GLY A 47 -11.24 -0.62 -15.51
CA GLY A 47 -11.94 -0.25 -16.74
C GLY A 47 -11.21 0.79 -17.58
N LEU A 48 -11.95 1.30 -18.57
CA LEU A 48 -11.52 2.38 -19.47
C LEU A 48 -12.46 3.56 -19.27
N VAL A 49 -11.94 4.78 -19.43
CA VAL A 49 -12.76 5.99 -19.30
C VAL A 49 -13.78 6.07 -20.44
N ASN A 50 -13.34 5.81 -21.68
CA ASN A 50 -14.22 5.84 -22.85
C ASN A 50 -14.27 4.48 -23.56
N MET A 51 -15.45 4.13 -24.10
CA MET A 51 -15.61 3.02 -25.04
C MET A 51 -14.87 3.34 -26.33
N GLY A 52 -13.60 2.95 -26.42
CA GLY A 52 -12.69 3.26 -27.53
C GLY A 52 -11.24 3.48 -27.09
N ASP A 53 -11.01 3.68 -25.80
CA ASP A 53 -9.65 3.67 -25.26
C ASP A 53 -9.04 2.28 -25.41
N THR A 54 -7.71 2.24 -25.56
CA THR A 54 -6.96 1.03 -25.93
C THR A 54 -6.23 0.41 -24.76
N ASN A 55 -5.85 1.22 -23.78
CA ASN A 55 -5.08 0.78 -22.61
C ASN A 55 -5.43 1.67 -21.41
N ALA A 56 -5.20 1.17 -20.20
CA ALA A 56 -5.25 1.96 -18.97
C ALA A 56 -4.11 1.59 -18.02
N GLN A 57 -3.70 2.55 -17.19
CA GLN A 57 -2.65 2.37 -16.18
C GLN A 57 -3.11 2.96 -14.85
N GLY A 58 -3.09 2.15 -13.79
CA GLY A 58 -3.22 2.61 -12.41
C GLY A 58 -1.86 3.04 -11.87
N LEU A 59 -1.78 4.23 -11.27
CA LEU A 59 -0.52 4.90 -10.93
C LEU A 59 -0.39 5.33 -9.47
N GLY A 60 -1.50 5.36 -8.74
CA GLY A 60 -1.53 5.70 -7.32
C GLY A 60 -2.87 5.33 -6.70
N ILE A 61 -2.88 5.29 -5.37
CA ILE A 61 -4.08 5.12 -4.55
C ILE A 61 -3.88 5.90 -3.25
N SER A 62 -4.92 6.56 -2.76
CA SER A 62 -4.91 7.25 -1.47
C SER A 62 -5.03 6.25 -0.30
N PRO A 63 -4.70 6.65 0.94
CA PRO A 63 -4.85 5.79 2.13
C PRO A 63 -6.24 5.14 2.27
N GLY A 64 -7.30 5.89 1.98
CA GLY A 64 -8.70 5.46 2.03
C GLY A 64 -9.24 4.84 0.72
N GLY A 65 -8.40 4.59 -0.27
CA GLY A 65 -8.76 3.74 -1.42
C GLY A 65 -9.22 4.47 -2.68
N VAL A 66 -8.89 5.75 -2.86
CA VAL A 66 -9.14 6.49 -4.11
C VAL A 66 -8.00 6.20 -5.09
N GLY A 67 -8.24 5.30 -6.04
CA GLY A 67 -7.29 4.96 -7.10
C GLY A 67 -7.23 6.03 -8.19
N VAL A 68 -6.05 6.24 -8.78
CA VAL A 68 -5.86 7.19 -9.89
C VAL A 68 -4.97 6.63 -10.99
N GLY A 69 -5.10 7.21 -12.18
CA GLY A 69 -4.28 6.82 -13.31
C GLY A 69 -4.61 7.55 -14.60
N ARG A 70 -4.46 6.84 -15.73
CA ARG A 70 -4.84 7.32 -17.06
C ARG A 70 -5.38 6.22 -17.96
N SER A 71 -6.30 6.62 -18.83
CA SER A 71 -6.77 5.85 -19.98
C SER A 71 -6.15 6.42 -21.27
N LEU A 72 -5.81 5.54 -22.23
CA LEU A 72 -4.97 5.83 -23.38
C LEU A 72 -5.70 5.58 -24.70
N ALA A 73 -5.69 6.60 -25.57
CA ALA A 73 -6.19 6.54 -26.95
C ALA A 73 -5.27 7.38 -27.86
N THR A 74 -5.83 8.24 -28.71
CA THR A 74 -5.04 9.26 -29.45
C THR A 74 -4.45 10.33 -28.53
N GLY A 75 -5.07 10.54 -27.36
CA GLY A 75 -4.58 11.31 -26.21
C GLY A 75 -4.48 10.43 -24.95
N SER A 76 -4.40 11.06 -23.78
CA SER A 76 -4.63 10.37 -22.51
C SER A 76 -5.53 11.19 -21.59
N GLN A 77 -6.53 10.52 -21.01
CA GLN A 77 -7.43 11.12 -20.04
C GLN A 77 -7.12 10.54 -18.65
N ALA A 78 -6.94 11.42 -17.68
CA ALA A 78 -6.77 11.01 -16.28
C ALA A 78 -8.10 10.46 -15.73
N PHE A 79 -8.01 9.58 -14.74
CA PHE A 79 -9.20 9.05 -14.05
C PHE A 79 -8.99 8.98 -12.54
N SER A 80 -10.10 8.96 -11.81
CA SER A 80 -10.20 8.45 -10.44
C SER A 80 -11.01 7.16 -10.42
N TRP A 81 -10.81 6.32 -9.40
CA TRP A 81 -11.52 5.06 -9.23
C TRP A 81 -11.77 4.79 -7.75
N THR A 82 -12.92 4.19 -7.44
CA THR A 82 -13.21 3.62 -6.11
C THR A 82 -13.87 2.26 -6.28
N ALA A 83 -13.75 1.38 -5.30
CA ALA A 83 -14.36 0.05 -5.36
C ALA A 83 -15.89 0.10 -5.51
N SER A 84 -16.55 1.09 -4.88
CA SER A 84 -18.01 1.25 -4.91
C SER A 84 -18.50 2.09 -6.10
N GLY A 85 -17.71 3.05 -6.59
CA GLY A 85 -18.10 3.97 -7.65
C GLY A 85 -17.59 3.59 -9.05
N GLY A 86 -16.61 2.71 -9.15
CA GLY A 86 -15.93 2.39 -10.40
C GLY A 86 -15.08 3.56 -10.92
N ILE A 87 -14.75 3.51 -12.21
CA ILE A 87 -13.90 4.50 -12.88
C ILE A 87 -14.69 5.76 -13.25
N VAL A 88 -14.08 6.91 -13.00
CA VAL A 88 -14.60 8.23 -13.37
C VAL A 88 -13.50 8.98 -14.11
N GLY A 89 -13.80 9.41 -15.35
CA GLY A 89 -12.91 10.26 -16.12
C GLY A 89 -12.81 11.65 -15.50
N LEU A 90 -11.60 12.18 -15.43
CA LEU A 90 -11.34 13.55 -15.01
C LEU A 90 -11.34 14.49 -16.22
N ASP A 91 -11.81 15.72 -16.03
CA ASP A 91 -11.93 16.69 -17.12
C ASP A 91 -10.56 17.04 -17.71
N LEU A 92 -10.55 17.36 -19.00
CA LEU A 92 -9.33 17.77 -19.68
C LEU A 92 -9.04 19.26 -19.40
N LEU A 93 -7.85 19.56 -18.90
CA LEU A 93 -7.26 20.90 -18.99
C LEU A 93 -7.15 21.37 -20.47
N PRO A 94 -7.73 22.52 -20.85
CA PRO A 94 -7.74 22.99 -22.24
C PRO A 94 -6.34 23.12 -22.87
N GLY A 95 -6.22 22.68 -24.12
CA GLY A 95 -4.96 22.73 -24.89
C GLY A 95 -3.94 21.63 -24.53
N ARG A 96 -4.30 20.68 -23.65
CA ARG A 96 -3.40 19.62 -23.15
C ARG A 96 -4.04 18.25 -23.27
N ALA A 97 -3.88 17.60 -24.40
CA ALA A 97 -4.55 16.33 -24.70
C ALA A 97 -3.96 15.10 -23.98
N TYR A 98 -2.87 15.25 -23.22
CA TYR A 98 -2.18 14.13 -22.56
C TYR A 98 -2.11 14.37 -21.06
N GLN A 99 -3.06 13.81 -20.32
CA GLN A 99 -3.22 14.00 -18.88
C GLN A 99 -3.07 12.68 -18.14
N VAL A 100 -2.57 12.79 -16.92
CA VAL A 100 -2.35 11.68 -16.00
C VAL A 100 -2.57 12.17 -14.58
N ALA A 101 -3.32 11.40 -13.79
CA ALA A 101 -3.42 11.60 -12.35
C ALA A 101 -2.40 10.68 -11.66
N ASN A 102 -1.60 11.25 -10.75
CA ASN A 102 -0.47 10.59 -10.08
C ASN A 102 -0.72 10.33 -8.60
N GLY A 103 -1.59 11.12 -7.97
CA GLY A 103 -1.96 10.98 -6.55
C GLY A 103 -3.34 11.54 -6.27
N ALA A 104 -3.91 11.13 -5.15
CA ALA A 104 -5.24 11.50 -4.68
C ALA A 104 -5.29 11.56 -3.16
N SER A 105 -6.24 12.35 -2.65
CA SER A 105 -6.60 12.40 -1.23
C SER A 105 -7.91 11.65 -0.98
N ASP A 106 -8.18 11.30 0.27
CA ASP A 106 -9.43 10.67 0.71
C ASP A 106 -10.60 11.66 0.69
N THR A 107 -10.30 12.95 0.62
CA THR A 107 -11.27 14.02 0.37
C THR A 107 -11.69 14.12 -1.10
N GLY A 108 -11.13 13.31 -2.00
CA GLY A 108 -11.48 13.24 -3.42
C GLY A 108 -10.76 14.26 -4.30
N LEU A 109 -9.70 14.90 -3.80
CA LEU A 109 -8.80 15.67 -4.65
C LEU A 109 -7.94 14.71 -5.46
N CYS A 110 -7.67 15.04 -6.72
CA CYS A 110 -6.70 14.33 -7.55
C CYS A 110 -5.70 15.33 -8.10
N VAL A 111 -4.43 14.93 -8.23
CA VAL A 111 -3.39 15.78 -8.84
C VAL A 111 -2.58 15.01 -9.85
N GLY A 112 -1.92 15.74 -10.74
CA GLY A 112 -1.08 15.12 -11.73
C GLY A 112 -0.46 16.09 -12.73
N VAL A 113 -0.32 15.61 -13.96
CA VAL A 113 0.35 16.34 -15.04
C VAL A 113 -0.52 16.38 -16.27
N ALA A 114 -0.63 17.56 -16.88
CA ALA A 114 -1.26 17.76 -18.17
C ALA A 114 -0.21 18.27 -19.17
N SER A 115 -0.06 17.61 -20.31
CA SER A 115 0.95 17.88 -21.34
C SER A 115 0.34 18.06 -22.73
N THR A 116 1.10 18.67 -23.63
CA THR A 116 0.65 18.91 -25.02
C THR A 116 0.96 17.75 -25.96
N THR A 117 1.87 16.85 -25.58
CA THR A 117 2.27 15.67 -26.38
C THR A 117 2.34 14.42 -25.51
N PHE A 118 2.30 13.25 -26.16
CA PHE A 118 2.45 11.95 -25.50
C PHE A 118 3.76 11.81 -24.72
N PHE A 119 4.84 12.42 -25.22
CA PHE A 119 6.16 12.42 -24.58
C PHE A 119 6.31 13.46 -23.47
N GLY A 120 5.22 14.15 -23.09
CA GLY A 120 5.21 15.04 -21.93
C GLY A 120 5.76 16.44 -22.21
N SER A 121 5.58 16.99 -23.41
CA SER A 121 6.00 18.37 -23.71
C SER A 121 5.16 19.42 -22.96
N SER A 122 5.84 20.50 -22.58
CA SER A 122 5.28 21.69 -21.92
C SER A 122 4.44 21.41 -20.67
N PRO A 123 4.79 20.48 -19.77
CA PRO A 123 3.90 19.98 -18.72
C PRO A 123 3.45 21.08 -17.74
N LEU A 124 2.20 21.01 -17.32
CA LEU A 124 1.67 21.78 -16.19
C LEU A 124 1.22 20.85 -15.06
N PRO A 125 1.45 21.27 -13.80
CA PRO A 125 0.83 20.64 -12.65
C PRO A 125 -0.67 20.96 -12.66
N VAL A 126 -1.50 19.95 -12.45
CA VAL A 126 -2.96 20.07 -12.50
C VAL A 126 -3.57 19.49 -11.23
N LEU A 127 -4.58 20.19 -10.72
CA LEU A 127 -5.46 19.77 -9.63
C LEU A 127 -6.86 19.57 -10.20
N TRP A 128 -7.44 18.41 -9.90
CA TRP A 128 -8.86 18.13 -10.13
C TRP A 128 -9.61 18.22 -8.81
N THR A 129 -10.67 19.03 -8.79
CA THR A 129 -11.59 19.15 -7.66
C THR A 129 -12.98 18.82 -8.17
N ASN A 130 -13.59 17.76 -7.64
CA ASN A 130 -14.86 17.21 -8.15
C ASN A 130 -14.83 16.94 -9.66
N GLY A 131 -13.71 16.37 -10.15
CA GLY A 131 -13.52 16.07 -11.58
C GLY A 131 -13.08 17.26 -12.45
N ALA A 132 -13.26 18.50 -12.01
CA ALA A 132 -12.94 19.69 -12.80
C ALA A 132 -11.44 20.05 -12.73
N ALA A 133 -10.80 20.19 -13.89
CA ALA A 133 -9.38 20.46 -14.00
C ALA A 133 -9.01 21.94 -13.82
N SER A 134 -7.97 22.21 -13.03
CA SER A 134 -7.34 23.52 -12.91
C SER A 134 -5.81 23.39 -12.89
N ALA A 135 -5.11 24.27 -13.61
CA ALA A 135 -3.66 24.31 -13.52
C ALA A 135 -3.23 24.93 -12.18
N LEU A 136 -2.30 24.28 -11.48
CA LEU A 136 -1.67 24.86 -10.30
C LEU A 136 -0.71 25.99 -10.71
N ALA A 137 -0.63 27.03 -9.89
CA ALA A 137 0.22 28.18 -10.19
C ALA A 137 1.71 27.80 -10.18
N LEU A 138 2.51 28.49 -10.99
CA LEU A 138 3.96 28.33 -11.01
C LEU A 138 4.65 29.55 -10.40
N SER A 139 5.85 29.35 -9.85
CA SER A 139 6.63 30.46 -9.30
C SER A 139 7.01 31.44 -10.43
N ALA A 140 7.23 32.71 -10.09
CA ALA A 140 7.51 33.74 -11.07
C ALA A 140 8.68 33.36 -12.01
N GLY A 141 8.45 33.44 -13.32
CA GLY A 141 9.43 33.12 -14.36
C GLY A 141 9.50 31.64 -14.76
N GLN A 142 8.80 30.74 -14.06
CA GLN A 142 8.69 29.34 -14.45
C GLN A 142 7.51 29.10 -15.38
N THR A 143 7.67 28.16 -16.30
CA THR A 143 6.65 27.83 -17.32
C THR A 143 6.25 26.35 -17.34
N LEU A 144 6.98 25.51 -16.58
CA LEU A 144 6.78 24.07 -16.51
C LEU A 144 6.61 23.65 -15.05
N GLY A 145 5.83 22.59 -14.81
CA GLY A 145 5.75 21.94 -13.51
C GLY A 145 4.98 20.62 -13.54
N ARG A 146 5.08 19.86 -12.45
CA ARG A 146 4.49 18.54 -12.29
C ARG A 146 3.99 18.39 -10.86
N ALA A 147 2.77 17.86 -10.71
CA ALA A 147 2.26 17.43 -9.41
C ALA A 147 2.28 15.89 -9.36
N TYR A 148 2.72 15.35 -8.24
CA TYR A 148 2.88 13.90 -8.05
C TYR A 148 1.97 13.33 -6.97
N ASP A 149 1.62 14.13 -5.95
CA ASP A 149 0.78 13.66 -4.85
C ASP A 149 0.08 14.80 -4.09
N VAL A 150 -0.99 14.46 -3.38
CA VAL A 150 -1.80 15.38 -2.57
C VAL A 150 -2.32 14.69 -1.30
N ASN A 151 -2.23 15.35 -0.15
CA ASN A 151 -2.78 14.84 1.10
C ASN A 151 -4.18 15.43 1.42
N ASP A 152 -4.81 14.98 2.51
CA ASP A 152 -6.19 15.37 2.85
C ASP A 152 -6.36 16.85 3.23
N SER A 153 -5.26 17.51 3.62
CA SER A 153 -5.24 18.96 3.88
C SER A 153 -5.15 19.80 2.60
N GLY A 154 -4.96 19.15 1.44
CA GLY A 154 -4.73 19.82 0.16
C GLY A 154 -3.29 20.29 -0.04
N LEU A 155 -2.32 19.77 0.72
CA LEU A 155 -0.90 19.92 0.42
C LEU A 155 -0.60 19.10 -0.84
N VAL A 156 -0.23 19.79 -1.92
CA VAL A 156 0.22 19.13 -3.15
C VAL A 156 1.74 19.16 -3.20
N VAL A 157 2.38 18.09 -3.65
CA VAL A 157 3.82 18.03 -3.83
C VAL A 157 4.22 17.69 -5.26
N GLY A 158 5.38 18.21 -5.66
CA GLY A 158 5.94 17.90 -6.96
C GLY A 158 7.18 18.69 -7.33
N SER A 159 7.24 19.18 -8.57
CA SER A 159 8.38 19.92 -9.09
C SER A 159 7.98 21.07 -10.01
N GLN A 160 8.90 22.01 -10.14
CA GLN A 160 8.79 23.13 -11.07
C GLN A 160 10.02 23.19 -11.98
N ASN A 161 9.83 23.77 -13.18
CA ASN A 161 10.81 23.85 -14.25
C ASN A 161 11.13 22.46 -14.87
N GLY A 162 12.31 22.31 -15.48
CA GLY A 162 12.73 21.05 -16.09
C GLY A 162 14.25 20.95 -16.28
N GLY A 163 14.72 19.75 -16.61
CA GLY A 163 16.13 19.46 -16.80
C GLY A 163 16.95 19.76 -15.54
N SER A 164 18.15 20.30 -15.70
CA SER A 164 19.04 20.66 -14.57
C SER A 164 18.49 21.79 -13.67
N SER A 165 17.46 22.50 -14.12
CA SER A 165 16.80 23.57 -13.38
C SER A 165 15.56 23.11 -12.62
N GLU A 166 15.19 21.83 -12.71
CA GLU A 166 14.06 21.27 -11.98
C GLU A 166 14.28 21.33 -10.47
N ARG A 167 13.28 21.83 -9.73
CA ARG A 167 13.33 21.95 -8.27
C ARG A 167 12.03 21.46 -7.66
N ALA A 168 12.15 20.79 -6.51
CA ALA A 168 10.99 20.32 -5.79
C ALA A 168 10.19 21.51 -5.25
N ALA A 169 8.87 21.37 -5.25
CA ALA A 169 7.96 22.39 -4.74
C ALA A 169 6.77 21.75 -4.06
N VAL A 170 6.17 22.51 -3.15
CA VAL A 170 4.86 22.22 -2.56
C VAL A 170 3.86 23.30 -2.98
N TRP A 171 2.59 22.95 -3.06
CA TRP A 171 1.50 23.91 -3.19
C TRP A 171 0.60 23.82 -1.96
N ILE A 172 0.46 24.92 -1.25
CA ILE A 172 -0.43 25.05 -0.10
C ILE A 172 -1.48 26.09 -0.47
N GLY A 173 -2.76 25.68 -0.51
CA GLY A 173 -3.83 26.53 -1.02
C GLY A 173 -3.62 26.98 -2.47
N GLY A 174 -2.98 26.14 -3.29
CA GLY A 174 -2.64 26.43 -4.68
C GLY A 174 -1.43 27.36 -4.88
N VAL A 175 -0.79 27.84 -3.81
CA VAL A 175 0.39 28.72 -3.88
C VAL A 175 1.67 27.90 -3.93
N PRO A 176 2.49 28.01 -4.99
CA PRO A 176 3.74 27.28 -5.10
C PRO A 176 4.80 27.84 -4.13
N THR A 177 5.47 26.94 -3.42
CA THR A 177 6.63 27.22 -2.58
C THR A 177 7.75 26.23 -2.89
N PRO A 178 8.93 26.68 -3.34
CA PRO A 178 10.06 25.78 -3.59
C PRO A 178 10.62 25.20 -2.28
N ILE A 179 11.00 23.93 -2.29
CA ILE A 179 11.71 23.30 -1.17
C ILE A 179 13.19 23.67 -1.27
N LEU A 180 13.63 24.60 -0.43
CA LEU A 180 15.02 25.10 -0.41
C LEU A 180 15.86 24.53 0.75
N ALA A 181 15.21 23.88 1.72
CA ALA A 181 15.88 23.27 2.86
C ALA A 181 16.77 22.10 2.41
N THR A 182 18.02 22.09 2.86
CA THR A 182 19.00 21.04 2.56
C THR A 182 19.44 20.32 3.83
N PRO A 183 19.69 19.00 3.79
CA PRO A 183 20.45 18.30 4.83
C PRO A 183 21.90 18.80 4.96
N ALA A 184 22.63 18.27 5.95
CA ALA A 184 24.00 18.69 6.27
C ALA A 184 25.02 18.52 5.13
N ASN A 185 24.80 17.57 4.21
CA ASN A 185 25.63 17.40 3.01
C ASN A 185 25.27 18.38 1.88
N GLY A 186 24.26 19.24 2.05
CA GLY A 186 23.86 20.23 1.06
C GLY A 186 23.10 19.64 -0.14
N ALA A 187 22.63 18.39 -0.06
CA ALA A 187 21.84 17.79 -1.13
C ALA A 187 20.56 18.60 -1.41
N ILE A 188 20.18 18.68 -2.69
CA ILE A 188 19.06 19.51 -3.16
C ILE A 188 17.97 18.59 -3.71
N MET A 189 16.74 18.72 -3.18
CA MET A 189 15.58 18.00 -3.70
C MET A 189 15.16 18.59 -5.05
N THR A 190 15.13 17.74 -6.08
CA THR A 190 14.70 18.12 -7.43
C THR A 190 13.25 17.77 -7.68
N THR A 191 12.77 16.68 -7.08
CA THR A 191 11.40 16.20 -7.26
C THR A 191 10.87 15.66 -5.95
N ALA A 192 9.73 16.18 -5.50
CA ALA A 192 8.94 15.57 -4.44
C ALA A 192 7.93 14.58 -5.06
N PHE A 193 7.90 13.34 -4.59
CA PHE A 193 7.05 12.28 -5.15
C PHE A 193 5.79 12.03 -4.35
N ARG A 194 5.88 12.05 -3.02
CA ARG A 194 4.79 11.66 -2.11
C ARG A 194 4.78 12.50 -0.84
N CYS A 195 3.61 12.66 -0.25
CA CYS A 195 3.43 13.31 1.05
C CYS A 195 2.38 12.59 1.90
N ASN A 196 2.55 12.61 3.21
CA ASN A 196 1.53 12.10 4.14
C ASN A 196 0.72 13.22 4.80
N ASN A 197 -0.30 12.87 5.59
CA ASN A 197 -1.15 13.85 6.28
C ASN A 197 -0.45 14.62 7.41
N ALA A 198 0.71 14.15 7.88
CA ALA A 198 1.56 14.89 8.82
C ALA A 198 2.38 16.02 8.15
N GLY A 199 2.36 16.13 6.82
CA GLY A 199 3.12 17.13 6.09
C GLY A 199 4.59 16.73 5.86
N LEU A 200 4.91 15.44 6.00
CA LEU A 200 6.19 14.90 5.56
C LEU A 200 6.15 14.66 4.05
N VAL A 201 7.25 14.99 3.37
CA VAL A 201 7.39 14.94 1.91
C VAL A 201 8.64 14.16 1.57
N VAL A 202 8.51 13.15 0.71
CA VAL A 202 9.66 12.36 0.22
C VAL A 202 9.89 12.57 -1.26
N GLY A 203 11.14 12.43 -1.66
CA GLY A 203 11.52 12.63 -3.06
C GLY A 203 12.95 12.27 -3.37
N ASN A 204 13.40 12.68 -4.55
CA ASN A 204 14.78 12.54 -5.00
C ASN A 204 15.46 13.89 -5.23
N GLY A 205 16.78 13.85 -5.16
CA GLY A 205 17.66 14.97 -5.40
C GLY A 205 19.05 14.54 -5.80
N PHE A 206 19.97 15.50 -5.80
CA PHE A 206 21.38 15.28 -6.05
C PHE A 206 22.23 15.90 -4.94
N ASP A 207 23.41 15.30 -4.71
CA ASP A 207 24.44 15.86 -3.85
C ASP A 207 25.38 16.73 -4.72
N PRO A 208 25.50 18.04 -4.50
CA PRO A 208 26.38 18.90 -5.30
C PRO A 208 27.87 18.54 -5.15
N ALA A 209 28.27 17.88 -4.06
CA ALA A 209 29.62 17.38 -3.85
C ALA A 209 29.82 15.97 -4.46
N ASN A 210 28.75 15.25 -4.77
CA ASN A 210 28.82 13.90 -5.33
C ASN A 210 27.67 13.63 -6.33
N LEU A 211 27.83 14.10 -7.56
CA LEU A 211 26.85 13.95 -8.63
C LEU A 211 26.68 12.49 -9.13
N GLY A 212 27.50 11.55 -8.66
CA GLY A 212 27.48 10.15 -9.08
C GLY A 212 26.40 9.30 -8.43
N ARG A 213 25.67 9.84 -7.45
CA ARG A 213 24.63 9.13 -6.68
C ARG A 213 23.30 9.89 -6.70
N ASN A 214 22.20 9.14 -6.60
CA ASN A 214 20.90 9.70 -6.27
C ASN A 214 20.81 9.92 -4.75
N VAL A 215 20.09 10.96 -4.33
CA VAL A 215 19.85 11.23 -2.91
C VAL A 215 18.35 11.19 -2.66
N GLY A 216 17.90 10.24 -1.85
CA GLY A 216 16.55 10.25 -1.29
C GLY A 216 16.48 11.27 -0.17
N LEU A 217 15.42 12.06 -0.14
CA LEU A 217 15.26 13.15 0.82
C LEU A 217 13.88 13.05 1.46
N LEU A 218 13.83 13.31 2.76
CA LEU A 218 12.62 13.54 3.54
C LEU A 218 12.63 15.00 3.98
N HIS A 219 11.56 15.73 3.69
CA HIS A 219 11.34 17.12 4.06
C HIS A 219 10.11 17.23 4.96
N ASP A 220 10.24 17.91 6.09
CA ASP A 220 9.12 18.23 6.98
C ASP A 220 8.69 19.68 6.73
N THR A 221 7.48 19.84 6.20
CA THR A 221 6.91 21.16 5.87
C THR A 221 6.58 22.00 7.10
N ASN A 222 6.36 21.38 8.26
CA ASN A 222 6.03 22.11 9.50
C ASN A 222 7.26 22.79 10.10
N THR A 223 8.40 22.09 10.06
CA THR A 223 9.68 22.61 10.60
C THR A 223 10.57 23.22 9.53
N ASN A 224 10.23 23.04 8.25
CA ASN A 224 11.03 23.42 7.10
C ASN A 224 12.46 22.86 7.16
N THR A 225 12.57 21.58 7.53
CA THR A 225 13.84 20.85 7.64
C THR A 225 13.88 19.70 6.66
N SER A 226 15.09 19.35 6.19
CA SER A 226 15.30 18.23 5.28
C SER A 226 16.40 17.31 5.82
N VAL A 227 16.17 16.00 5.71
CA VAL A 227 17.14 14.96 6.03
C VAL A 227 17.35 14.05 4.82
N GLU A 228 18.56 13.51 4.70
CA GLU A 228 18.82 12.45 3.73
C GLU A 228 18.22 11.13 4.22
N VAL A 229 17.56 10.40 3.31
CA VAL A 229 17.10 9.03 3.54
C VAL A 229 18.31 8.10 3.37
N PRO A 230 18.78 7.45 4.43
CA PRO A 230 20.03 6.71 4.41
C PRO A 230 19.96 5.49 3.47
N PRO A 231 21.03 5.20 2.72
CA PRO A 231 21.11 3.98 1.93
C PRO A 231 21.33 2.73 2.80
N LEU A 232 21.04 1.57 2.23
CA LEU A 232 21.42 0.27 2.78
C LEU A 232 22.95 0.16 2.93
N ALA A 233 23.40 -0.74 3.80
CA ALA A 233 24.83 -0.98 4.00
C ALA A 233 25.53 -1.36 2.67
N GLY A 234 26.66 -0.71 2.37
CA GLY A 234 27.40 -0.90 1.11
C GLY A 234 26.88 -0.08 -0.07
N HIS A 235 25.71 0.54 0.05
CA HIS A 235 25.15 1.44 -0.95
C HIS A 235 25.47 2.90 -0.59
N ASN A 236 25.30 3.81 -1.56
CA ASN A 236 25.63 5.23 -1.39
C ASN A 236 24.53 6.19 -1.88
N GLY A 237 23.41 5.68 -2.39
CA GLY A 237 22.32 6.51 -2.85
C GLY A 237 20.97 5.84 -2.73
N THR A 238 19.93 6.64 -2.58
CA THR A 238 18.54 6.21 -2.49
C THR A 238 17.67 7.04 -3.43
N ILE A 239 16.49 6.53 -3.73
CA ILE A 239 15.35 7.33 -4.16
C ILE A 239 14.23 7.02 -3.18
N ALA A 240 13.56 8.04 -2.64
CA ALA A 240 12.41 7.84 -1.77
C ALA A 240 11.14 8.06 -2.59
N PHE A 241 10.45 6.97 -2.94
CA PHE A 241 9.28 7.00 -3.81
C PHE A 241 7.97 7.17 -3.05
N ASP A 242 7.88 6.66 -1.82
CA ASP A 242 6.65 6.71 -1.05
C ASP A 242 6.87 6.82 0.46
N ILE A 243 5.86 7.35 1.14
CA ILE A 243 5.81 7.53 2.59
C ILE A 243 4.40 7.21 3.12
N SER A 244 4.31 6.35 4.14
CA SER A 244 3.03 6.04 4.81
C SER A 244 2.63 7.09 5.84
N GLU A 245 1.40 7.01 6.33
CA GLU A 245 0.88 7.92 7.35
C GLU A 245 1.65 7.84 8.68
N ASN A 246 2.19 6.67 9.03
CA ASN A 246 3.09 6.52 10.18
C ASN A 246 4.59 6.75 9.89
N GLY A 247 4.94 7.16 8.66
CA GLY A 247 6.28 7.62 8.33
C GLY A 247 7.27 6.55 7.86
N PHE A 248 6.80 5.37 7.45
CA PHE A 248 7.65 4.45 6.70
C PHE A 248 7.93 5.00 5.32
N VAL A 249 9.20 5.09 4.95
CA VAL A 249 9.66 5.52 3.63
C VAL A 249 10.19 4.33 2.86
N VAL A 250 9.85 4.24 1.58
CA VAL A 250 10.31 3.16 0.70
C VAL A 250 10.86 3.67 -0.62
N GLY A 251 11.70 2.83 -1.23
CA GLY A 251 12.22 3.02 -2.57
C GLY A 251 13.40 2.09 -2.86
N PRO A 252 14.18 2.37 -3.91
CA PRO A 252 15.42 1.66 -4.17
C PRO A 252 16.62 2.32 -3.46
N SER A 253 17.51 1.49 -2.94
CA SER A 253 18.87 1.83 -2.53
C SER A 253 19.83 1.32 -3.61
N THR A 254 20.87 2.08 -3.94
CA THR A 254 21.81 1.80 -5.03
C THR A 254 23.25 2.14 -4.67
N PHE A 255 24.21 1.52 -5.37
CA PHE A 255 25.60 1.97 -5.39
C PHE A 255 25.90 2.60 -6.76
N ASN A 256 26.19 3.90 -6.77
CA ASN A 256 26.42 4.69 -8.00
C ASN A 256 25.33 4.47 -9.05
N GLN A 257 24.06 4.46 -8.61
CA GLN A 257 22.88 4.29 -9.46
C GLN A 257 22.76 2.91 -10.13
N THR A 258 23.52 1.93 -9.65
CA THR A 258 23.44 0.53 -10.07
C THR A 258 23.03 -0.37 -8.91
N ASP A 259 22.65 -1.61 -9.22
CA ASP A 259 22.31 -2.66 -8.25
C ASP A 259 21.16 -2.29 -7.28
N ALA A 260 20.01 -1.87 -7.82
CA ALA A 260 18.87 -1.45 -7.02
C ALA A 260 18.35 -2.56 -6.09
N ARG A 261 18.30 -2.26 -4.79
CA ARG A 261 17.65 -3.07 -3.75
C ARG A 261 16.52 -2.31 -3.09
N PRO A 262 15.31 -2.90 -2.96
CA PRO A 262 14.20 -2.26 -2.31
C PRO A 262 14.47 -2.14 -0.81
N PHE A 263 14.08 -1.03 -0.21
CA PHE A 263 14.22 -0.82 1.24
C PHE A 263 12.93 -0.29 1.86
N ARG A 264 12.82 -0.47 3.18
CA ARG A 264 11.92 0.28 4.06
C ARG A 264 12.74 0.97 5.15
N TRP A 265 12.42 2.21 5.46
CA TRP A 265 13.10 3.03 6.46
C TRP A 265 12.10 3.82 7.29
N ASP A 266 12.44 4.14 8.53
CA ASP A 266 11.76 5.13 9.35
C ASP A 266 12.81 6.00 10.05
N GLN A 267 12.43 7.16 10.59
CA GLN A 267 13.41 8.08 11.20
C GLN A 267 14.09 7.56 12.47
N VAL A 268 13.63 6.44 13.04
CA VAL A 268 14.11 5.88 14.31
C VAL A 268 15.11 4.74 14.07
N ASN A 269 14.89 3.94 13.04
CA ASN A 269 15.61 2.71 12.76
C ASN A 269 16.48 2.83 11.50
N PRO A 270 17.57 2.05 11.39
CA PRO A 270 18.31 1.94 10.13
C PRO A 270 17.43 1.33 9.03
N PRO A 271 17.72 1.62 7.74
CA PRO A 271 16.95 1.06 6.64
C PRO A 271 17.11 -0.46 6.59
N ILE A 272 16.00 -1.17 6.35
CA ILE A 272 15.99 -2.61 6.14
C ILE A 272 15.88 -2.91 4.65
N GLU A 273 16.63 -3.91 4.20
CA GLU A 273 16.49 -4.44 2.84
C GLU A 273 15.24 -5.31 2.78
N ILE A 274 14.40 -5.09 1.77
CA ILE A 274 13.27 -5.96 1.48
C ILE A 274 13.78 -7.13 0.61
N PRO A 275 13.50 -8.39 0.98
CA PRO A 275 13.90 -9.54 0.16
C PRO A 275 13.37 -9.42 -1.27
N LEU A 276 14.20 -9.75 -2.26
CA LEU A 276 13.77 -9.72 -3.66
C LEU A 276 12.66 -10.75 -3.92
N PRO A 277 11.66 -10.42 -4.76
CA PRO A 277 10.69 -11.41 -5.20
C PRO A 277 11.39 -12.49 -6.04
N THR A 278 10.86 -13.71 -6.00
CA THR A 278 11.36 -14.84 -6.79
C THR A 278 11.48 -14.46 -8.27
N GLY A 279 12.65 -14.71 -8.87
CA GLY A 279 12.92 -14.43 -10.28
C GLY A 279 13.43 -13.02 -10.59
N ALA A 280 13.49 -12.12 -9.61
CA ALA A 280 14.10 -10.80 -9.78
C ALA A 280 15.58 -10.78 -9.36
N SER A 281 16.39 -9.99 -10.05
CA SER A 281 17.80 -9.72 -9.71
C SER A 281 18.01 -8.34 -9.09
N THR A 282 17.07 -7.43 -9.29
CA THR A 282 16.99 -6.10 -8.66
C THR A 282 15.53 -5.79 -8.41
N ALA A 283 15.22 -4.86 -7.51
CA ALA A 283 13.84 -4.40 -7.33
C ALA A 283 13.76 -2.97 -6.80
N SER A 284 12.61 -2.35 -7.01
CA SER A 284 12.27 -1.03 -6.49
C SER A 284 10.94 -1.13 -5.75
N ALA A 285 10.94 -0.78 -4.47
CA ALA A 285 9.70 -0.47 -3.75
C ALA A 285 9.08 0.82 -4.34
N ARG A 286 7.75 0.89 -4.34
CA ARG A 286 6.96 1.94 -5.00
C ARG A 286 5.83 2.48 -4.14
N GLY A 287 5.25 1.65 -3.27
CA GLY A 287 4.18 2.05 -2.37
C GLY A 287 4.32 1.40 -0.98
N VAL A 288 3.87 2.07 0.07
CA VAL A 288 3.88 1.58 1.46
C VAL A 288 2.66 2.05 2.25
N ASN A 289 2.06 1.17 3.05
CA ASN A 289 0.99 1.53 3.99
C ASN A 289 1.49 1.57 5.45
N SER A 290 0.62 1.95 6.39
CA SER A 290 1.00 2.09 7.80
C SER A 290 1.24 0.77 8.52
N ASP A 291 0.74 -0.35 8.01
CA ASP A 291 1.14 -1.69 8.48
C ASP A 291 2.58 -2.07 8.06
N GLY A 292 3.20 -1.22 7.24
CA GLY A 292 4.54 -1.43 6.71
C GLY A 292 4.56 -2.46 5.57
N TRP A 293 3.40 -2.76 4.97
CA TRP A 293 3.32 -3.54 3.75
C TRP A 293 3.81 -2.70 2.58
N VAL A 294 4.62 -3.29 1.71
CA VAL A 294 5.31 -2.59 0.64
C VAL A 294 5.03 -3.26 -0.69
N VAL A 295 4.61 -2.48 -1.68
CA VAL A 295 4.48 -2.94 -3.06
C VAL A 295 5.58 -2.36 -3.93
N GLY A 296 5.92 -3.07 -5.00
CA GLY A 296 6.93 -2.60 -5.92
C GLY A 296 7.09 -3.47 -7.15
N ILE A 297 8.19 -3.26 -7.86
CA ILE A 297 8.50 -3.94 -9.12
C ILE A 297 9.92 -4.51 -9.03
N GLY A 298 10.02 -5.82 -9.13
CA GLY A 298 11.27 -6.54 -9.40
C GLY A 298 11.59 -6.54 -10.88
N SER A 299 12.88 -6.48 -11.20
CA SER A 299 13.39 -6.59 -12.56
C SER A 299 14.16 -7.90 -12.72
N GLY A 300 13.84 -8.65 -13.77
CA GLY A 300 14.52 -9.87 -14.19
C GLY A 300 14.35 -10.05 -15.70
N LEU A 301 13.88 -11.23 -16.14
CA LEU A 301 13.43 -11.42 -17.53
C LEU A 301 12.15 -10.63 -17.84
N PHE A 302 11.31 -10.42 -16.83
CA PHE A 302 10.04 -9.71 -16.89
C PHE A 302 9.96 -8.64 -15.80
N ALA A 303 8.92 -7.81 -15.83
CA ALA A 303 8.53 -7.01 -14.67
C ALA A 303 7.81 -7.93 -13.67
N VAL A 304 8.27 -7.93 -12.42
CA VAL A 304 7.76 -8.79 -11.34
C VAL A 304 7.17 -7.93 -10.22
N PRO A 305 5.89 -7.49 -10.35
CA PRO A 305 5.18 -6.85 -9.26
C PRO A 305 5.19 -7.72 -8.00
N PHE A 306 5.46 -7.11 -6.85
CA PHE A 306 5.55 -7.82 -5.58
C PHE A 306 4.81 -7.11 -4.45
N LEU A 307 4.49 -7.88 -3.42
CA LEU A 307 4.06 -7.43 -2.10
C LEU A 307 5.05 -7.96 -1.06
N PHE A 308 5.53 -7.10 -0.17
CA PHE A 308 6.21 -7.47 1.07
C PHE A 308 5.29 -7.17 2.24
N ASP A 309 4.95 -8.17 3.05
CA ASP A 309 3.95 -8.06 4.14
C ASP A 309 4.57 -7.70 5.51
N GLY A 310 5.82 -7.23 5.51
CA GLY A 310 6.60 -7.01 6.72
C GLY A 310 7.49 -8.20 7.12
N THR A 311 7.23 -9.39 6.56
CA THR A 311 8.00 -10.61 6.85
C THR A 311 8.50 -11.31 5.58
N GLN A 312 7.64 -11.48 4.58
CA GLN A 312 7.90 -12.23 3.35
C GLN A 312 7.54 -11.40 2.11
N THR A 313 8.24 -11.67 1.01
CA THR A 313 7.97 -11.06 -0.30
C THR A 313 7.29 -12.08 -1.21
N TYR A 314 6.16 -11.69 -1.78
CA TYR A 314 5.34 -12.48 -2.69
C TYR A 314 5.31 -11.84 -4.07
N VAL A 315 5.26 -12.65 -5.12
CA VAL A 315 4.92 -12.19 -6.47
C VAL A 315 3.41 -11.99 -6.53
N LEU A 316 2.92 -10.84 -7.01
CA LEU A 316 1.49 -10.53 -6.98
C LEU A 316 0.63 -11.52 -7.78
N GLN A 317 1.17 -12.09 -8.85
CA GLN A 317 0.48 -13.11 -9.66
C GLN A 317 0.03 -14.32 -8.83
N ASP A 318 0.79 -14.66 -7.78
CA ASP A 318 0.54 -15.82 -6.93
C ASP A 318 -0.48 -15.50 -5.82
N LEU A 319 -0.88 -14.24 -5.67
CA LEU A 319 -1.85 -13.79 -4.66
C LEU A 319 -3.29 -13.72 -5.19
N ILE A 320 -3.51 -13.92 -6.49
CA ILE A 320 -4.82 -13.87 -7.14
C ILE A 320 -5.29 -15.27 -7.55
N PRO A 321 -6.61 -15.50 -7.68
CA PRO A 321 -7.13 -16.80 -8.11
C PRO A 321 -6.59 -17.24 -9.47
N PRO A 322 -6.41 -18.56 -9.69
CA PRO A 322 -6.10 -19.06 -11.02
C PRO A 322 -7.26 -18.81 -11.99
N GLY A 323 -6.95 -18.60 -13.27
CA GLY A 323 -7.96 -18.47 -14.32
C GLY A 323 -8.65 -17.10 -14.42
N THR A 324 -8.15 -16.08 -13.73
CA THR A 324 -8.67 -14.69 -13.83
C THR A 324 -8.44 -14.04 -15.20
N GLY A 325 -7.55 -14.60 -16.02
CA GLY A 325 -7.16 -14.05 -17.32
C GLY A 325 -6.14 -12.92 -17.26
N TRP A 326 -5.74 -12.51 -16.05
CA TRP A 326 -4.69 -11.53 -15.82
C TRP A 326 -3.30 -12.18 -15.94
N ASP A 327 -2.42 -11.50 -16.68
CA ASP A 327 -0.97 -11.70 -16.63
C ASP A 327 -0.32 -10.45 -16.01
N ILE A 328 0.16 -10.61 -14.79
CA ILE A 328 0.87 -9.59 -14.02
C ILE A 328 2.34 -9.97 -13.73
N SER A 329 2.92 -10.98 -14.39
CA SER A 329 4.31 -11.41 -14.09
C SER A 329 5.14 -11.91 -15.28
N MET A 330 4.56 -12.07 -16.47
CA MET A 330 5.26 -12.58 -17.67
C MET A 330 5.32 -11.57 -18.81
N ASN A 331 5.31 -10.28 -18.48
CA ASN A 331 5.43 -9.18 -19.44
C ASN A 331 6.21 -8.00 -18.86
N THR A 332 6.44 -6.97 -19.67
CA THR A 332 7.22 -5.78 -19.30
C THR A 332 6.36 -4.56 -18.95
N SER A 333 5.03 -4.68 -19.04
CA SER A 333 4.09 -3.58 -18.75
C SER A 333 3.49 -3.67 -17.35
N SER A 334 3.68 -4.79 -16.65
CA SER A 334 3.15 -5.01 -15.31
C SER A 334 3.80 -4.12 -14.26
N SER A 335 3.00 -3.62 -13.33
CA SER A 335 3.46 -2.77 -12.23
C SER A 335 2.57 -2.91 -11.00
N ALA A 336 3.13 -2.60 -9.83
CA ALA A 336 2.39 -2.27 -8.61
C ALA A 336 2.97 -0.96 -8.07
N LEU A 337 2.13 0.08 -7.99
CA LEU A 337 2.57 1.47 -7.81
C LEU A 337 2.00 2.15 -6.58
N GLY A 338 0.98 1.58 -5.94
CA GLY A 338 0.43 2.10 -4.69
C GLY A 338 -0.31 1.01 -3.91
N ILE A 339 -0.37 1.20 -2.60
CA ILE A 339 -1.10 0.36 -1.66
C ILE A 339 -1.81 1.27 -0.64
N SER A 340 -3.08 1.05 -0.37
CA SER A 340 -3.88 1.78 0.62
C SER A 340 -3.79 1.13 2.01
N GLU A 341 -4.39 1.78 3.01
CA GLU A 341 -4.37 1.30 4.40
C GLU A 341 -5.22 0.03 4.60
N ASP A 342 -6.23 -0.21 3.76
CA ASP A 342 -6.98 -1.48 3.74
C ASP A 342 -6.25 -2.61 2.96
N GLY A 343 -5.04 -2.33 2.47
CA GLY A 343 -4.24 -3.26 1.68
C GLY A 343 -4.60 -3.33 0.21
N THR A 344 -5.54 -2.53 -0.31
CA THR A 344 -5.83 -2.49 -1.75
C THR A 344 -4.61 -2.04 -2.55
N ILE A 345 -4.20 -2.82 -3.55
CA ILE A 345 -3.03 -2.54 -4.40
C ILE A 345 -3.49 -2.07 -5.78
N VAL A 346 -2.86 -1.00 -6.30
CA VAL A 346 -3.12 -0.49 -7.65
C VAL A 346 -1.90 -0.63 -8.55
N GLY A 347 -2.16 -0.98 -9.80
CA GLY A 347 -1.13 -1.10 -10.81
C GLY A 347 -1.67 -1.28 -12.22
N ALA A 348 -0.81 -1.84 -13.08
CA ALA A 348 -1.14 -2.21 -14.45
C ALA A 348 -0.71 -3.65 -14.72
N GLY A 349 -1.47 -4.34 -15.58
CA GLY A 349 -1.24 -5.72 -15.98
C GLY A 349 -1.81 -5.97 -17.37
N LEU A 350 -1.61 -7.18 -17.91
CA LEU A 350 -2.26 -7.59 -19.14
C LEU A 350 -3.55 -8.35 -18.85
N LEU A 351 -4.65 -7.95 -19.47
CA LEU A 351 -5.91 -8.68 -19.49
C LEU A 351 -6.36 -8.84 -20.94
N GLY A 352 -6.46 -10.08 -21.41
CA GLY A 352 -6.74 -10.35 -22.83
C GLY A 352 -5.69 -9.77 -23.78
N GLY A 353 -4.45 -9.59 -23.33
CA GLY A 353 -3.34 -9.03 -24.10
C GLY A 353 -3.28 -7.51 -24.17
N GLN A 354 -4.20 -6.79 -23.53
CA GLN A 354 -4.18 -5.32 -23.44
C GLN A 354 -3.69 -4.86 -22.06
N VAL A 355 -3.00 -3.71 -22.00
CA VAL A 355 -2.59 -3.14 -20.72
C VAL A 355 -3.81 -2.51 -20.05
N ARG A 356 -4.16 -3.01 -18.86
CA ARG A 356 -5.30 -2.57 -18.07
C ARG A 356 -4.85 -2.15 -16.68
N ALA A 357 -5.52 -1.15 -16.14
CA ALA A 357 -5.39 -0.75 -14.75
C ALA A 357 -6.15 -1.75 -13.87
N TYR A 358 -5.55 -2.18 -12.77
CA TYR A 358 -6.21 -3.08 -11.82
C TYR A 358 -6.23 -2.48 -10.41
N ALA A 359 -7.23 -2.90 -9.64
CA ALA A 359 -7.22 -2.88 -8.19
C ALA A 359 -7.19 -4.34 -7.70
N MET A 360 -6.22 -4.69 -6.85
CA MET A 360 -6.22 -5.94 -6.11
C MET A 360 -6.77 -5.65 -4.71
N ILE A 361 -7.95 -6.19 -4.40
CA ILE A 361 -8.65 -6.01 -3.13
C ILE A 361 -8.27 -7.15 -2.19
N LEU A 362 -7.74 -6.81 -1.02
CA LEU A 362 -7.34 -7.81 -0.03
C LEU A 362 -8.59 -8.56 0.47
N ARG A 363 -8.57 -9.89 0.35
CA ARG A 363 -9.60 -10.72 0.93
C ARG A 363 -9.41 -10.74 2.44
N THR A 364 -10.35 -10.14 3.16
CA THR A 364 -10.42 -10.36 4.60
C THR A 364 -10.80 -11.82 4.81
N THR A 365 -10.01 -12.54 5.62
CA THR A 365 -10.21 -13.97 5.94
C THR A 365 -11.47 -14.23 6.78
N CYS A 366 -12.34 -13.24 6.89
CA CYS A 366 -13.61 -13.28 7.59
C CYS A 366 -14.73 -12.75 6.68
N GLU A 367 -14.89 -13.31 5.48
CA GLU A 367 -16.26 -13.35 4.97
C GLU A 367 -17.09 -14.09 6.04
N PRO A 368 -18.18 -13.49 6.56
CA PRO A 368 -19.08 -14.18 7.47
C PRO A 368 -19.68 -15.38 6.73
N ASP A 369 -19.05 -16.55 6.87
CA ASP A 369 -19.53 -17.78 6.29
C ASP A 369 -20.57 -18.42 7.22
N LEU A 370 -21.83 -18.06 7.00
CA LEU A 370 -22.97 -18.68 7.68
C LEU A 370 -23.25 -20.11 7.21
N THR A 371 -22.48 -20.66 6.26
CA THR A 371 -22.74 -21.96 5.62
C THR A 371 -21.80 -23.08 6.08
N THR A 372 -20.55 -22.77 6.47
CA THR A 372 -19.54 -23.78 6.84
C THR A 372 -19.95 -24.67 8.05
N GLY A 373 -20.80 -24.18 8.95
CA GLY A 373 -21.31 -24.94 10.11
C GLY A 373 -22.79 -25.32 10.06
N ALA A 374 -23.51 -24.95 9.02
CA ALA A 374 -24.97 -25.05 8.96
C ALA A 374 -25.44 -26.41 8.40
N ILE A 375 -24.92 -27.51 8.96
CA ILE A 375 -25.19 -28.87 8.48
C ILE A 375 -26.38 -29.47 9.24
N ALA A 376 -27.42 -29.87 8.51
CA ALA A 376 -28.59 -30.56 9.07
C ALA A 376 -28.17 -31.81 9.86
N GLY A 377 -28.53 -31.84 11.16
CA GLY A 377 -28.22 -32.94 12.08
C GLY A 377 -27.02 -32.71 12.99
N GLN A 378 -26.32 -31.57 12.91
CA GLN A 378 -25.36 -31.18 13.93
C GLN A 378 -26.04 -30.70 15.22
N ALA A 379 -25.35 -30.82 16.36
CA ALA A 379 -25.86 -30.36 17.64
C ALA A 379 -26.08 -28.84 17.61
N GLY A 380 -27.29 -28.40 17.93
CA GLY A 380 -27.69 -26.99 17.86
C GLY A 380 -28.44 -26.59 16.59
N TYR A 381 -28.40 -27.41 15.52
CA TYR A 381 -29.08 -27.10 14.25
C TYR A 381 -30.59 -26.89 14.45
N GLY A 382 -31.07 -25.68 14.15
CA GLY A 382 -32.47 -25.28 14.29
C GLY A 382 -32.98 -25.28 15.74
N VAL A 383 -32.11 -25.15 16.74
CA VAL A 383 -32.49 -25.06 18.16
C VAL A 383 -32.41 -23.60 18.61
N PRO A 384 -33.54 -22.91 18.84
CA PRO A 384 -33.54 -21.52 19.27
C PRO A 384 -32.84 -21.37 20.63
N ASN A 385 -31.66 -20.74 20.62
CA ASN A 385 -30.86 -20.50 21.82
C ASN A 385 -30.73 -18.98 22.15
N GLY A 386 -31.39 -18.13 21.36
CA GLY A 386 -31.38 -16.67 21.50
C GLY A 386 -30.21 -15.96 20.81
N THR A 387 -29.34 -16.69 20.10
CA THR A 387 -28.20 -16.13 19.35
C THR A 387 -28.29 -16.53 17.89
N LEU A 388 -28.67 -15.60 17.00
CA LEU A 388 -28.73 -15.88 15.56
C LEU A 388 -27.33 -16.13 15.01
N ASN A 389 -27.02 -17.39 14.68
CA ASN A 389 -25.72 -17.79 14.15
C ASN A 389 -25.84 -18.82 12.99
N ASN A 390 -24.77 -19.53 12.64
CA ASN A 390 -24.75 -20.41 11.47
C ASN A 390 -25.61 -21.68 11.64
N ASP A 391 -25.83 -22.17 12.86
CA ASP A 391 -26.72 -23.32 13.13
C ASP A 391 -28.22 -23.03 12.85
N ASP A 392 -28.58 -21.74 12.78
CA ASP A 392 -29.94 -21.24 12.61
C ASP A 392 -30.29 -20.87 11.16
N PHE A 393 -29.31 -20.49 10.34
CA PHE A 393 -29.53 -19.78 9.07
C PHE A 393 -30.38 -20.57 8.06
N PHE A 394 -29.98 -21.81 7.72
CA PHE A 394 -30.73 -22.63 6.76
C PHE A 394 -32.03 -23.19 7.33
N TYR A 395 -32.12 -23.34 8.65
CA TYR A 395 -33.35 -23.77 9.31
C TYR A 395 -34.45 -22.71 9.14
N TYR A 396 -34.19 -21.46 9.50
CA TYR A 396 -35.18 -20.39 9.33
C TYR A 396 -35.47 -20.09 7.86
N LEU A 397 -34.50 -20.24 6.95
CA LEU A 397 -34.74 -20.12 5.52
C LEU A 397 -35.69 -21.23 5.00
N ALA A 398 -35.56 -22.46 5.49
CA ALA A 398 -36.44 -23.57 5.14
C ALA A 398 -37.86 -23.38 5.73
N GLU A 399 -37.97 -22.93 6.98
CA GLU A 399 -39.26 -22.62 7.62
C GLU A 399 -39.97 -21.46 6.91
N PHE A 400 -39.22 -20.42 6.51
CA PHE A 400 -39.75 -19.32 5.68
C PHE A 400 -40.24 -19.82 4.32
N ALA A 401 -39.47 -20.64 3.62
CA ALA A 401 -39.86 -21.22 2.34
C ALA A 401 -41.08 -22.17 2.46
N ALA A 402 -41.24 -22.83 3.60
CA ALA A 402 -42.41 -23.66 3.94
C ALA A 402 -43.64 -22.82 4.38
N GLY A 403 -43.51 -21.50 4.49
CA GLY A 403 -44.59 -20.61 4.91
C GLY A 403 -44.88 -20.62 6.40
N ASN A 404 -43.95 -21.12 7.24
CA ASN A 404 -44.11 -21.16 8.68
C ASN A 404 -43.74 -19.82 9.33
N VAL A 405 -44.56 -18.81 9.04
CA VAL A 405 -44.29 -17.40 9.42
C VAL A 405 -44.14 -17.24 10.94
N ALA A 406 -44.81 -18.05 11.75
CA ALA A 406 -44.74 -17.99 13.21
C ALA A 406 -43.37 -18.42 13.79
N VAL A 407 -42.62 -19.25 13.06
CA VAL A 407 -41.28 -19.74 13.48
C VAL A 407 -40.18 -18.85 12.92
N CYS A 408 -40.33 -18.32 11.71
CA CYS A 408 -39.35 -17.42 11.10
C CYS A 408 -39.56 -15.93 11.43
N ASP A 409 -40.58 -15.58 12.24
CA ASP A 409 -40.79 -14.20 12.71
C ASP A 409 -39.78 -13.82 13.81
N LEU A 410 -38.61 -13.39 13.34
CA LEU A 410 -37.54 -12.82 14.18
C LEU A 410 -37.84 -11.38 14.63
N THR A 411 -39.00 -10.80 14.26
CA THR A 411 -39.34 -9.39 14.50
C THR A 411 -40.15 -9.15 15.77
N THR A 412 -40.63 -10.22 16.42
CA THR A 412 -41.44 -10.15 17.65
C THR A 412 -40.74 -9.37 18.80
N GLY A 413 -39.40 -9.24 18.77
CA GLY A 413 -38.60 -8.40 19.67
C GLY A 413 -37.93 -7.18 19.01
N ALA A 414 -38.01 -7.03 17.69
CA ALA A 414 -37.38 -5.95 16.93
C ALA A 414 -38.30 -4.72 16.90
N ILE A 415 -38.39 -4.02 18.03
CA ILE A 415 -39.13 -2.77 18.14
C ILE A 415 -38.18 -1.61 17.87
N ALA A 416 -38.55 -0.71 16.96
CA ALA A 416 -37.79 0.51 16.69
C ALA A 416 -37.52 1.27 18.00
N GLY A 417 -36.23 1.42 18.35
CA GLY A 417 -35.77 2.08 19.58
C GLY A 417 -35.31 1.16 20.71
N GLN A 418 -35.34 -0.17 20.55
CA GLN A 418 -34.70 -1.09 21.50
C GLN A 418 -33.20 -1.26 21.21
N PRO A 419 -32.35 -1.51 22.24
CA PRO A 419 -30.93 -1.80 22.02
C PRO A 419 -30.74 -2.99 21.08
N GLY A 420 -30.00 -2.80 19.99
CA GLY A 420 -29.76 -3.82 18.95
C GLY A 420 -30.75 -3.81 17.77
N TYR A 421 -31.73 -2.90 17.73
CA TYR A 421 -32.60 -2.75 16.55
C TYR A 421 -31.84 -2.09 15.38
N GLY A 422 -31.66 -2.83 14.28
CA GLY A 422 -31.05 -2.32 13.05
C GLY A 422 -29.53 -2.08 13.13
N VAL A 423 -28.84 -2.71 14.08
CA VAL A 423 -27.37 -2.70 14.21
C VAL A 423 -26.79 -3.95 13.58
#